data_AF-A0A7S1DVZ3-F1
#
_entry.id   AF-A0A7S1DVZ3-F1
#
_cell.length_a   1.000
_cell.length_b   1.000
_cell.length_c   1.000
_cell.angle_alpha   90.00
_cell.angle_beta   90.00
_cell.angle_gamma   90.00
#
_symmetry.space_group_name_H-M   'P 1'
#
loop_
_entity.id
_entity.type
_entity.pdbx_description
1 polymer ?
#
loop_
_entity_poly.entity_id
_entity_poly.type
_entity_poly.pdbx_seq_one_letter_code
_entity_poly.pdbx_strand_id
1 'polypeptide(L)'
;VVDMARSMGLDPTVLDIGGGFPGTDTGDYGFSDVCETLCAAIDEHFPPGCGLDILAEPGRYFATDCHTYAVQVIAKRALTESQLDQEEEVFGAATHAAEAGDEEE
;
A
#
# COMPACT_ATOMS: atom_id res chain seq x y z
N VAL A 1 5.40 -12.98 -23.63
CA VAL A 1 4.01 -13.28 -24.12
C VAL A 1 3.72 -12.57 -25.42
N VAL A 2 3.99 -11.27 -25.53
CA VAL A 2 3.89 -10.50 -26.78
C VAL A 2 4.59 -11.20 -27.96
N ASP A 3 5.86 -11.60 -27.81
CA ASP A 3 6.59 -12.28 -28.88
C ASP A 3 5.97 -13.64 -29.26
N MET A 4 5.47 -14.37 -28.27
CA MET A 4 4.78 -15.63 -28.52
C MET A 4 3.49 -15.39 -29.31
N ALA A 5 2.70 -14.38 -28.94
CA ALA A 5 1.49 -14.00 -29.67
C ALA A 5 1.81 -13.63 -31.13
N ARG A 6 2.86 -12.82 -31.35
CA ARG A 6 3.35 -12.48 -32.70
C ARG A 6 3.77 -13.70 -33.51
N SER A 7 4.47 -14.66 -32.88
CA SER A 7 4.85 -15.92 -33.54
C SER A 7 3.67 -16.79 -33.96
N MET A 8 2.52 -16.62 -33.30
CA MET A 8 1.24 -17.28 -33.62
C MET A 8 0.40 -16.48 -34.63
N GLY A 9 0.91 -15.37 -35.17
CA GLY A 9 0.20 -14.52 -36.12
C GLY A 9 -0.82 -13.57 -35.48
N LEU A 10 -0.78 -13.38 -34.16
CA LEU A 10 -1.59 -12.37 -33.46
C LEU A 10 -0.85 -11.02 -33.47
N ASP A 11 -1.62 -9.94 -33.49
CA ASP A 11 -1.10 -8.58 -33.45
C ASP A 11 -1.54 -7.86 -32.16
N PRO A 12 -0.82 -8.06 -31.04
CA PRO A 12 -1.14 -7.36 -29.80
C PRO A 12 -0.81 -5.87 -29.94
N THR A 13 -1.78 -5.02 -29.61
CA THR A 13 -1.67 -3.56 -29.67
C THR A 13 -1.71 -2.88 -28.31
N VAL A 14 -1.96 -3.62 -27.22
CA VAL A 14 -2.08 -3.06 -25.87
C VAL A 14 -1.24 -3.87 -24.88
N LEU A 15 -0.54 -3.17 -24.00
CA LEU A 15 0.09 -3.70 -22.80
C LEU A 15 -0.58 -3.08 -21.57
N ASP A 16 -1.18 -3.92 -20.72
CA ASP A 16 -1.73 -3.51 -19.44
C ASP A 16 -0.72 -3.83 -18.32
N ILE A 17 -0.30 -2.80 -17.59
CA ILE A 17 0.65 -2.91 -16.46
C ILE A 17 -0.07 -3.05 -15.10
N GLY A 18 -1.41 -3.04 -15.11
CA GLY A 18 -2.26 -3.21 -13.96
C GLY A 18 -2.21 -2.02 -12.99
N GLY A 19 -2.56 -2.29 -11.74
CA GLY A 19 -2.57 -1.33 -10.65
C GLY A 19 -1.47 -1.57 -9.63
N GLY A 20 -1.74 -1.24 -8.36
CA GLY A 20 -0.78 -1.48 -7.28
C GLY A 20 0.14 -0.28 -6.97
N PHE A 21 -0.07 0.84 -7.63
CA PHE A 21 0.62 2.10 -7.30
C PHE A 21 0.29 2.54 -5.87
N PRO A 22 1.27 3.00 -5.06
CA PRO A 22 1.03 3.57 -3.74
C PRO A 22 -0.02 4.69 -3.79
N GLY A 23 -0.89 4.75 -2.77
CA GLY A 23 -1.85 5.84 -2.62
C GLY A 23 -1.34 7.03 -1.80
N THR A 24 -0.29 6.78 -1.01
CA THR A 24 0.46 7.74 -0.20
C THR A 24 1.94 7.34 -0.21
N ASP A 25 2.83 8.28 0.07
CA ASP A 25 4.27 8.03 0.16
C ASP A 25 4.72 7.67 1.60
N THR A 26 3.82 7.08 2.41
CA THR A 26 4.09 6.71 3.81
C THR A 26 4.55 5.25 3.98
N GLY A 27 4.64 4.49 2.90
CA GLY A 27 5.07 3.08 2.91
C GLY A 27 6.57 2.90 2.68
N ASP A 28 6.97 1.66 2.39
CA ASP A 28 8.38 1.30 2.12
C ASP A 28 8.93 1.94 0.82
N TYR A 29 8.05 2.35 -0.10
CA TYR A 29 8.36 3.00 -1.37
C TYR A 29 7.23 3.96 -1.75
N GLY A 30 7.58 5.06 -2.41
CA GLY A 30 6.63 6.04 -2.93
C GLY A 30 6.19 5.75 -4.36
N PHE A 31 5.25 6.55 -4.86
CA PHE A 31 4.79 6.41 -6.26
C PHE A 31 5.93 6.64 -7.28
N SER A 32 6.78 7.64 -7.02
CA SER A 32 7.89 7.98 -7.91
C SER A 32 8.90 6.84 -8.07
N ASP A 33 9.23 6.12 -6.99
CA ASP A 33 10.19 5.01 -7.01
C ASP A 33 9.71 3.87 -7.91
N VAL A 34 8.40 3.58 -7.84
CA VAL A 34 7.75 2.58 -8.70
C VAL A 34 7.76 3.04 -10.15
N CYS A 35 7.40 4.30 -10.42
CA CYS A 35 7.40 4.86 -11.77
C CYS A 35 8.78 4.86 -12.42
N GLU A 36 9.83 5.22 -11.69
CA GLU A 36 11.20 5.23 -12.22
C GLU A 36 11.61 3.82 -12.70
N THR A 37 11.41 2.82 -11.84
CA THR A 37 11.72 1.42 -12.16
C THR A 37 10.89 0.92 -13.35
N LEU A 38 9.60 1.24 -13.36
CA LEU A 38 8.66 0.82 -14.39
C LEU A 38 8.97 1.48 -15.74
N CYS A 39 9.25 2.78 -15.78
CA CYS A 39 9.61 3.49 -17.01
C CYS A 39 10.89 2.93 -17.63
N ALA A 40 11.91 2.63 -16.82
CA ALA A 40 13.13 2.00 -17.32
C ALA A 40 12.87 0.63 -17.96
N ALA A 41 12.04 -0.20 -17.33
CA ALA A 41 11.66 -1.51 -17.87
C ALA A 41 10.81 -1.40 -19.16
N ILE A 42 9.93 -0.39 -19.23
CA ILE A 42 9.14 -0.10 -20.43
C ILE A 42 10.04 0.33 -21.58
N ASP A 43 10.98 1.24 -21.35
CA ASP A 43 11.90 1.72 -22.39
C ASP A 43 12.79 0.58 -22.93
N GLU A 44 13.20 -0.35 -22.06
CA GLU A 44 14.00 -1.51 -22.45
C GLU A 44 13.20 -2.55 -23.26
N HIS A 45 11.99 -2.91 -22.81
CA HIS A 45 11.26 -4.05 -23.37
C HIS A 45 10.18 -3.66 -24.39
N PHE A 46 9.61 -2.47 -24.26
CA PHE A 46 8.50 -1.96 -25.08
C PHE A 46 8.80 -0.53 -25.56
N PRO A 47 9.92 -0.31 -26.27
CA PRO A 47 10.36 1.02 -26.66
C PRO A 47 9.33 1.72 -27.57
N PRO A 48 9.38 3.06 -27.65
CA PRO A 48 8.52 3.82 -28.54
C PRO A 48 8.55 3.29 -29.98
N GLY A 49 7.36 3.11 -30.58
CA GLY A 49 7.22 2.57 -31.93
C GLY A 49 7.16 1.05 -32.02
N CYS A 50 7.19 0.31 -30.91
CA CYS A 50 6.99 -1.15 -30.90
C CYS A 50 5.55 -1.61 -31.21
N GLY A 51 4.62 -0.68 -31.43
CA GLY A 51 3.23 -0.93 -31.82
C GLY A 51 2.30 -1.27 -30.66
N LEU A 52 2.70 -1.01 -29.42
CA LEU A 52 1.89 -1.21 -28.22
C LEU A 52 1.52 0.12 -27.58
N ASP A 53 0.24 0.27 -27.24
CA ASP A 53 -0.26 1.28 -26.34
C ASP A 53 -0.19 0.74 -24.90
N ILE A 54 0.38 1.52 -23.98
CA ILE A 54 0.54 1.12 -22.59
C ILE A 54 -0.58 1.71 -21.75
N LEU A 55 -1.31 0.85 -21.04
CA LEU A 55 -2.39 1.21 -20.12
C LEU A 55 -2.06 0.76 -18.70
N ALA A 56 -2.65 1.44 -17.73
CA ALA A 56 -2.58 1.11 -16.32
C ALA A 56 -3.96 1.17 -15.68
N GLU A 57 -4.14 0.43 -14.58
CA GLU A 57 -5.38 0.35 -13.79
C GLU A 57 -5.16 0.88 -12.36
N PRO A 58 -4.81 2.16 -12.16
CA PRO A 58 -4.56 2.73 -10.84
C PRO A 58 -5.86 2.86 -10.03
N GLY A 59 -6.03 2.00 -9.02
CA GLY A 59 -7.13 2.09 -8.05
C GLY A 59 -6.77 2.97 -6.85
N ARG A 60 -6.04 2.41 -5.88
CA ARG A 60 -5.68 3.09 -4.63
C ARG A 60 -4.93 4.41 -4.83
N TYR A 61 -4.11 4.50 -5.88
CA TYR A 61 -3.40 5.74 -6.24
C TYR A 61 -4.34 6.96 -6.34
N PHE A 62 -5.53 6.79 -6.93
CA PHE A 62 -6.52 7.87 -6.99
C PHE A 62 -7.44 7.92 -5.77
N ALA A 63 -7.64 6.79 -5.08
CA ALA A 63 -8.70 6.64 -4.10
C ALA A 63 -8.28 6.81 -2.63
N THR A 64 -7.00 6.65 -2.30
CA THR A 64 -6.56 6.58 -0.90
C THR A 64 -6.81 7.86 -0.11
N ASP A 65 -6.37 9.01 -0.62
CA ASP A 65 -6.44 10.29 0.12
C ASP A 65 -7.57 11.21 -0.31
N CYS A 66 -8.45 10.77 -1.23
CA CYS A 66 -9.53 11.62 -1.72
C CYS A 66 -10.72 11.74 -0.77
N HIS A 67 -10.75 10.96 0.32
CA HIS A 67 -11.81 11.00 1.32
C HIS A 67 -11.25 11.05 2.73
N THR A 68 -11.89 11.84 3.59
CA THR A 68 -11.70 11.78 5.04
C THR A 68 -13.00 11.32 5.67
N TYR A 69 -12.95 10.25 6.46
CA TYR A 69 -14.13 9.73 7.14
C TYR A 69 -14.23 10.33 8.54
N ALA A 70 -15.29 11.09 8.80
CA ALA A 70 -15.60 11.65 10.11
C ALA A 70 -16.72 10.83 10.77
N VAL A 71 -16.45 10.30 11.97
CA VAL A 71 -17.42 9.49 12.73
C VAL A 71 -17.68 10.11 14.09
N GLN A 72 -18.92 9.97 14.57
CA GLN A 72 -19.30 10.39 15.92
C GLN A 72 -19.06 9.25 16.91
N VAL A 73 -18.43 9.55 18.05
CA VAL A 73 -18.43 8.65 19.20
C VAL A 73 -19.85 8.58 19.77
N ILE A 74 -20.53 7.45 19.58
CA ILE A 74 -21.93 7.27 20.03
C ILE A 74 -22.06 6.64 21.42
N ALA A 75 -21.00 6.00 21.92
CA ALA A 75 -20.96 5.41 23.25
C ALA A 75 -19.52 5.32 23.75
N LYS A 76 -19.36 5.39 25.09
CA LYS A 76 -18.11 5.13 25.79
C LYS A 76 -18.42 4.28 27.02
N ARG A 77 -17.64 3.23 27.25
CA ARG A 77 -17.70 2.42 28.47
C ARG A 77 -16.52 2.80 29.36
N ALA A 78 -16.77 3.06 30.64
CA ALA A 78 -15.72 3.13 31.65
C ALA A 78 -15.50 1.73 32.23
N LEU A 79 -14.25 1.29 32.27
CA LEU A 79 -13.86 0.01 32.86
C LEU A 79 -13.37 0.27 34.29
N THR A 80 -13.62 -0.66 35.20
CA THR A 80 -12.96 -0.69 36.52
C THR A 80 -11.54 -1.20 36.37
N GLU A 81 -10.67 -0.91 37.35
CA GLU A 81 -9.29 -1.42 37.38
C GLU A 81 -9.24 -2.94 37.20
N SER A 82 -10.09 -3.68 37.92
CA SER A 82 -10.23 -5.13 37.78
C SER A 82 -10.67 -5.64 36.40
N GLN A 83 -11.28 -4.78 35.57
CA GLN A 83 -11.68 -5.11 34.20
C GLN A 83 -10.57 -4.81 33.19
N LEU A 84 -9.71 -3.82 33.48
CA LEU A 84 -8.54 -3.50 32.65
C LEU A 84 -7.50 -4.62 32.75
N ASP A 85 -7.24 -5.11 33.98
CA ASP A 85 -6.32 -6.21 34.24
C ASP A 85 -6.72 -7.50 33.49
N GLN A 86 -8.02 -7.69 33.23
CA GLN A 86 -8.54 -8.86 32.49
C GLN A 86 -8.50 -8.69 30.97
N GLU A 87 -8.61 -7.46 30.45
CA GLU A 87 -8.58 -7.20 29.00
C GLU A 87 -7.14 -7.14 28.43
N GLU A 88 -6.14 -6.76 29.23
CA GLU A 88 -4.72 -6.84 28.83
C GLU A 88 -4.28 -8.27 28.48
N GLU A 89 -4.76 -9.28 29.21
CA GLU A 89 -4.45 -10.68 28.92
C GLU A 89 -5.11 -11.20 27.62
N VAL A 90 -6.22 -10.60 27.18
CA VAL A 90 -6.99 -11.07 26.01
C VAL A 90 -6.43 -10.50 24.70
N PHE A 91 -5.90 -9.28 24.72
CA PHE A 91 -5.41 -8.60 23.51
C PHE A 91 -3.89 -8.61 23.34
N GLY A 92 -3.14 -9.32 24.20
CA GLY A 92 -1.72 -9.63 23.97
C GLY A 92 -0.86 -8.41 23.59
N ALA A 93 -1.15 -7.24 24.16
CA ALA A 93 -0.32 -6.07 23.96
C ALA A 93 0.84 -6.15 24.96
N ALA A 94 1.93 -6.79 24.54
CA ALA A 94 3.23 -6.63 25.18
C ALA A 94 3.61 -5.14 25.10
N THR A 95 3.29 -4.37 26.13
CA THR A 95 3.89 -3.07 26.35
C THR A 95 5.08 -3.29 27.28
N HIS A 96 6.28 -3.15 26.71
CA HIS A 96 7.52 -3.12 27.46
C HIS A 96 7.40 -2.10 28.58
N ALA A 97 7.58 -2.56 29.82
CA ALA A 97 7.80 -1.72 30.98
C ALA A 97 8.98 -0.78 30.69
N ALA A 98 8.70 0.52 30.59
CA ALA A 98 9.73 1.53 30.74
C ALA A 98 10.09 1.58 32.22
N GLU A 99 11.32 1.18 32.51
CA GLU A 99 11.94 1.16 33.82
C GLU A 99 11.84 2.54 34.48
N ALA A 100 11.21 2.59 35.66
CA ALA A 100 11.39 3.68 36.61
C ALA A 100 12.44 3.22 37.63
N GLY A 101 13.70 3.43 37.30
CA GLY A 101 14.80 3.47 38.25
C GLY A 101 15.43 4.85 38.20
N ASP A 102 15.25 5.65 39.25
CA ASP A 102 16.36 6.09 40.09
C ASP A 102 15.88 6.92 41.29
N GLU A 103 16.07 6.27 42.44
CA GLU A 103 16.65 6.76 43.70
C GLU A 103 15.86 7.69 44.65
N GLU A 104 15.73 7.14 45.86
CA GLU A 104 15.21 7.68 47.12
C GLU A 104 16.09 8.82 47.68
N GLU A 105 15.48 9.69 48.50
CA GLU A 105 16.17 10.44 49.58
C GLU A 105 16.02 9.67 50.90
#